data_AF-A0A931F2Q5-F1
#
_entry.id   AF-A0A931F2Q5-F1
#
_cell.length_a   1.000
_cell.length_b   1.000
_cell.length_c   1.000
_cell.angle_alpha   90.00
_cell.angle_beta   90.00
_cell.angle_gamma   90.00
#
_symmetry.space_group_name_H-M   'P 1'
#
loop_
_entity.id
_entity.type
_entity.pdbx_description
1 polymer ?
#
loop_
_entity_poly.entity_id
_entity_poly.type
_entity_poly.pdbx_seq_one_letter_code
_entity_poly.pdbx_strand_id
1 'polypeptide(L)'
;GPYRAGGGPGRAVSAGRRAVVLAAADPASPYGAALPWPQHPGEVGHKPGRKAGSLVVLVDGHLVLYVERGGKTLLSYADDERLQPAVDALALAVRDGALGKLTVERADGASIIESPLAAALEAAGFHPTPRGLRLRA
;
A
#
# COMPACT_ATOMS: atom_id res chain seq x y z
N GLY A 1 0.59 -48.68 -33.48
CA GLY A 1 0.09 -48.82 -32.10
C GLY A 1 0.21 -47.47 -31.41
N PRO A 2 -0.84 -46.97 -30.74
CA PRO A 2 -0.90 -45.61 -30.24
C PRO A 2 -0.39 -45.51 -28.80
N TYR A 3 0.31 -44.42 -28.46
CA TYR A 3 0.37 -43.92 -27.10
C TYR A 3 -0.41 -42.61 -27.04
N ARG A 4 -1.42 -42.59 -26.16
CA ARG A 4 -2.30 -41.47 -25.85
C ARG A 4 -1.56 -40.48 -24.95
N ALA A 5 -1.83 -39.20 -25.25
CA ALA A 5 -2.21 -38.10 -24.35
C ALA A 5 -1.38 -37.76 -23.11
N GLY A 6 -1.16 -36.46 -22.91
CA GLY A 6 -1.21 -35.87 -21.58
C GLY A 6 -0.43 -34.58 -21.45
N GLY A 7 -1.13 -33.47 -21.17
CA GLY A 7 -0.53 -32.25 -20.64
C GLY A 7 -0.72 -31.02 -21.52
N GLY A 8 -1.96 -30.48 -21.53
CA GLY A 8 -2.10 -29.07 -21.89
C GLY A 8 -1.30 -28.22 -20.90
N PRO A 9 -0.57 -27.19 -21.33
CA PRO A 9 0.14 -26.33 -20.40
C PRO A 9 -0.89 -25.67 -19.49
N GLY A 10 -0.89 -26.09 -18.22
CA GLY A 10 -1.55 -25.36 -17.16
C GLY A 10 -1.03 -23.93 -17.21
N ARG A 11 -1.92 -23.00 -17.57
CA ARG A 11 -1.65 -21.58 -17.55
C ARG A 11 -1.16 -21.26 -16.14
N ALA A 12 0.14 -21.03 -15.99
CA ALA A 12 0.71 -20.54 -14.76
C ALA A 12 -0.03 -19.24 -14.43
N VAL A 13 -0.90 -19.29 -13.43
CA VAL A 13 -1.43 -18.07 -12.83
C VAL A 13 -0.20 -17.43 -12.22
N SER A 14 0.29 -16.34 -12.82
CA SER A 14 1.25 -15.50 -12.13
C SER A 14 0.57 -15.06 -10.84
N ALA A 15 0.95 -15.69 -9.72
CA ALA A 15 0.45 -15.35 -8.42
C ALA A 15 1.04 -13.98 -8.07
N GLY A 16 0.39 -12.92 -8.53
CA GLY A 16 0.71 -11.57 -8.10
C GLY A 16 0.67 -11.51 -6.57
N ARG A 17 1.61 -10.79 -5.96
CA ARG A 17 1.64 -10.58 -4.50
C ARG A 17 0.29 -10.07 -4.02
N ARG A 18 -0.23 -10.62 -2.93
CA ARG A 18 -1.56 -10.26 -2.42
C ARG A 18 -1.46 -9.01 -1.55
N ALA A 19 -1.93 -7.88 -2.07
CA ALA A 19 -2.02 -6.63 -1.35
C ALA A 19 -3.45 -6.38 -0.82
N VAL A 20 -3.57 -5.91 0.42
CA VAL A 20 -4.85 -5.53 1.05
C VAL A 20 -4.74 -4.20 1.79
N VAL A 21 -5.78 -3.37 1.69
CA VAL A 21 -5.93 -2.13 2.45
C VAL A 21 -6.94 -2.35 3.55
N LEU A 22 -6.58 -2.04 4.79
CA LEU A 22 -7.45 -2.15 5.96
C LEU A 22 -7.45 -0.82 6.72
N ALA A 23 -8.56 -0.51 7.40
CA ALA A 23 -8.50 0.50 8.44
C ALA A 23 -7.54 0.03 9.55
N ALA A 24 -6.70 0.91 10.07
CA ALA A 24 -5.71 0.51 11.09
C ALA A 24 -6.39 -0.01 12.37
N ALA A 25 -7.62 0.45 12.65
CA ALA A 25 -8.43 0.00 13.78
C ALA A 25 -9.24 -1.28 13.49
N ASP A 26 -9.27 -1.77 12.24
CA ASP A 26 -10.03 -2.96 11.84
C ASP A 26 -9.56 -4.21 12.60
N PRO A 27 -10.47 -5.09 13.07
CA PRO A 27 -10.10 -6.33 13.75
C PRO A 27 -9.14 -7.24 12.94
N ALA A 28 -9.19 -7.18 11.60
CA ALA A 28 -8.30 -7.93 10.72
C ALA A 28 -6.89 -7.32 10.61
N SER A 29 -6.66 -6.09 11.09
CA SER A 29 -5.32 -5.52 11.19
C SER A 29 -4.59 -6.15 12.39
N PRO A 30 -3.50 -6.92 12.19
CA PRO A 30 -2.82 -7.60 13.30
C PRO A 30 -1.97 -6.63 14.14
N TYR A 31 -1.51 -5.53 13.55
CA TYR A 31 -0.59 -4.59 14.17
C TYR A 31 -1.27 -3.68 15.19
N GLY A 32 -0.59 -3.45 16.31
CA GLY A 32 -1.12 -2.70 17.46
C GLY A 32 -2.22 -3.46 18.23
N ALA A 33 -2.43 -4.74 17.93
CA ALA A 33 -3.32 -5.63 18.67
C ALA A 33 -2.61 -6.95 19.00
N ALA A 34 -2.56 -7.88 18.03
CA ALA A 34 -1.90 -9.17 18.20
C ALA A 34 -0.39 -9.10 17.96
N LEU A 35 0.06 -8.18 17.10
CA LEU A 35 1.47 -7.93 16.80
C LEU A 35 1.88 -6.51 17.22
N PRO A 36 3.11 -6.30 17.71
CA PRO A 36 3.65 -4.96 17.87
C PRO A 36 3.78 -4.29 16.50
N TRP A 37 3.72 -2.96 16.47
CA TRP A 37 4.07 -2.22 15.26
C TRP A 37 5.54 -2.47 14.90
N PRO A 38 5.87 -2.74 13.61
CA PRO A 38 7.26 -2.89 13.20
C PRO A 38 8.06 -1.64 13.51
N GLN A 39 9.36 -1.82 13.77
CA GLN A 39 10.28 -0.70 13.83
C GLN A 39 10.40 -0.07 12.44
N HIS A 40 10.25 1.24 12.35
CA HIS A 40 10.47 1.97 11.12
C HIS A 40 11.98 1.99 10.79
N PRO A 41 12.38 1.80 9.52
CA PRO A 41 13.80 1.73 9.14
C PRO A 41 14.54 3.06 9.31
N GLY A 42 13.83 4.19 9.30
CA GLY A 42 14.38 5.54 9.57
C GLY A 42 13.73 6.24 10.77
N GLU A 43 14.32 7.34 11.21
CA GLU A 43 13.72 8.22 12.23
C GLU A 43 12.54 9.00 11.64
N VAL A 44 11.33 8.71 12.11
CA VAL A 44 10.10 9.39 11.68
C VAL A 44 9.38 10.03 12.86
N GLY A 45 8.91 11.27 12.66
CA GLY A 45 8.30 12.08 13.71
C GLY A 45 6.92 11.61 14.18
N HIS A 46 6.19 10.82 13.36
CA HIS A 46 4.89 10.27 13.71
C HIS A 46 4.94 8.73 13.70
N LYS A 47 4.29 8.12 14.70
CA LYS A 47 4.27 6.65 14.90
C LYS A 47 2.94 6.06 14.43
N PRO A 48 2.93 4.83 13.90
CA PRO A 48 1.69 4.16 13.55
C PRO A 48 0.83 3.89 14.79
N GLY A 49 -0.48 3.74 14.59
CA GLY A 49 -1.40 3.41 15.67
C GLY A 49 -2.79 3.04 15.16
N ARG A 50 -3.54 2.31 15.98
CA ARG A 50 -4.94 1.94 15.71
C ARG A 50 -5.85 3.16 15.90
N LYS A 51 -5.88 4.04 14.91
CA LYS A 51 -6.66 5.28 14.92
C LYS A 51 -7.76 5.20 13.86
N ALA A 52 -8.94 5.75 14.17
CA ALA A 52 -10.01 5.85 13.18
C ALA A 52 -9.56 6.73 12.00
N GLY A 53 -9.78 6.24 10.79
CA GLY A 53 -9.43 6.93 9.55
C GLY A 53 -7.97 6.82 9.12
N SER A 54 -7.09 6.14 9.86
CA SER A 54 -5.80 5.70 9.33
C SER A 54 -5.92 4.32 8.67
N LEU A 55 -5.01 4.05 7.74
CA LEU A 55 -4.99 2.81 6.96
C LEU A 55 -3.67 2.06 7.16
N VAL A 56 -3.73 0.74 7.03
CA VAL A 56 -2.55 -0.10 6.82
C VAL A 56 -2.69 -0.79 5.48
N VAL A 57 -1.57 -0.93 4.78
CA VAL A 57 -1.48 -1.71 3.55
C VAL A 57 -0.54 -2.86 3.80
N LEU A 58 -1.07 -4.07 3.63
CA LEU A 58 -0.32 -5.30 3.82
C LEU A 58 -0.05 -5.95 2.48
N VAL A 59 1.17 -6.42 2.25
CA VAL A 59 1.53 -7.26 1.10
C VAL A 59 2.03 -8.58 1.62
N ASP A 60 1.35 -9.67 1.23
CA ASP A 60 1.61 -11.02 1.73
C ASP A 60 1.69 -11.08 3.28
N GLY A 61 0.80 -10.33 3.93
CA GLY A 61 0.69 -10.24 5.39
C GLY A 61 1.67 -9.28 6.08
N HIS A 62 2.61 -8.68 5.36
CA HIS A 62 3.61 -7.77 5.92
C HIS A 62 3.18 -6.31 5.76
N LEU A 63 3.34 -5.49 6.80
CA LEU A 63 3.10 -4.05 6.70
C LEU A 63 4.05 -3.41 5.69
N VAL A 64 3.49 -2.74 4.68
CA VAL A 64 4.26 -1.98 3.68
C VAL A 64 4.00 -0.49 3.82
N LEU A 65 2.75 -0.08 3.99
CA LEU A 65 2.39 1.33 4.19
C LEU A 65 1.49 1.50 5.40
N TYR A 66 1.71 2.56 6.16
CA TYR A 66 0.74 3.11 7.10
C TYR A 66 0.36 4.51 6.63
N VAL A 67 -0.93 4.76 6.41
CA VAL A 67 -1.44 6.06 5.96
C VAL A 67 -2.10 6.76 7.14
N GLU A 68 -1.67 7.97 7.47
CA GLU A 68 -2.29 8.76 8.52
C GLU A 68 -3.73 9.16 8.17
N ARG A 69 -4.48 9.55 9.20
CA ARG A 69 -5.83 10.05 9.03
C ARG A 69 -5.87 11.18 8.00
N GLY A 70 -6.76 11.05 7.01
CA GLY A 70 -6.94 12.03 5.95
C GLY A 70 -5.95 11.90 4.79
N GLY A 71 -5.03 10.95 4.82
CA GLY A 71 -4.26 10.53 3.64
C GLY A 71 -3.01 11.34 3.29
N LYS A 72 -2.80 12.47 3.99
CA LYS A 72 -1.73 13.44 3.64
C LYS A 72 -0.32 12.96 3.92
N THR A 73 -0.15 12.12 4.92
CA THR A 73 1.15 11.60 5.32
C THR A 73 1.06 10.10 5.38
N LEU A 74 2.14 9.43 5.01
CA LEU A 74 2.30 8.00 5.20
C LEU A 74 3.69 7.67 5.73
N LEU A 75 3.81 6.45 6.26
CA LEU A 75 5.06 5.77 6.59
C LEU A 75 5.26 4.59 5.65
N SER A 76 6.47 4.41 5.15
CA SER A 76 6.87 3.28 4.30
C SER A 76 7.80 2.32 5.05
N TYR A 77 7.43 1.04 5.07
CA TYR A 77 8.17 -0.03 5.79
C TYR A 77 8.94 -0.95 4.84
N ALA A 78 8.81 -0.73 3.53
CA ALA A 78 9.57 -1.43 2.50
C ALA A 78 9.85 -0.49 1.33
N ASP A 79 11.02 -0.68 0.70
CA ASP A 79 11.53 0.02 -0.47
C ASP A 79 11.82 -0.94 -1.64
N ASP A 80 11.32 -2.18 -1.53
CA ASP A 80 11.54 -3.27 -2.48
C ASP A 80 10.32 -3.52 -3.38
N GLU A 81 10.27 -4.66 -4.06
CA GLU A 81 9.21 -5.01 -5.00
C GLU A 81 7.81 -5.13 -4.39
N ARG A 82 7.67 -5.05 -3.07
CA ARG A 82 6.37 -4.98 -2.38
C ARG A 82 5.72 -3.60 -2.44
N LEU A 83 6.50 -2.56 -2.77
CA LEU A 83 6.00 -1.19 -2.79
C LEU A 83 4.91 -0.96 -3.84
N GLN A 84 5.13 -1.43 -5.07
CA GLN A 84 4.17 -1.23 -6.16
C GLN A 84 2.81 -1.90 -5.88
N PRO A 85 2.74 -3.19 -5.49
CA PRO A 85 1.46 -3.82 -5.12
C PRO A 85 0.72 -3.10 -3.99
N ALA A 86 1.43 -2.55 -3.00
CA ALA A 86 0.82 -1.80 -1.91
C ALA A 86 0.15 -0.51 -2.42
N VAL A 87 0.85 0.23 -3.28
CA VAL A 87 0.33 1.46 -3.87
C VAL A 87 -0.82 1.18 -4.85
N ASP A 88 -0.73 0.11 -5.64
CA ASP A 88 -1.81 -0.33 -6.54
C ASP A 88 -3.09 -0.65 -5.76
N ALA A 89 -2.97 -1.29 -4.60
CA ALA A 89 -4.11 -1.59 -3.72
C ALA A 89 -4.75 -0.32 -3.12
N LEU A 90 -3.94 0.68 -2.73
CA LEU A 90 -4.48 1.99 -2.33
C LEU A 90 -5.22 2.66 -3.48
N ALA A 91 -4.63 2.63 -4.68
CA ALA A 91 -5.21 3.25 -5.85
C ALA A 91 -6.53 2.58 -6.25
N LEU A 92 -6.60 1.24 -6.16
CA LEU A 92 -7.82 0.48 -6.37
C LEU A 92 -8.90 0.86 -5.35
N ALA A 93 -8.57 0.92 -4.06
CA ALA A 93 -9.52 1.33 -3.02
C ALA A 93 -10.05 2.77 -3.21
N VAL A 94 -9.26 3.66 -3.81
CA VAL A 94 -9.73 4.99 -4.23
C VAL A 94 -10.69 4.87 -5.40
N ARG A 95 -10.31 4.17 -6.48
CA ARG A 95 -11.14 4.00 -7.69
C ARG A 95 -12.47 3.29 -7.44
N ASP A 96 -12.49 2.32 -6.54
CA ASP A 96 -13.70 1.60 -6.13
C ASP A 96 -14.60 2.45 -5.21
N GLY A 97 -14.19 3.68 -4.89
CA GLY A 97 -14.95 4.62 -4.07
C GLY A 97 -14.82 4.39 -2.56
N ALA A 98 -14.15 3.33 -2.10
CA ALA A 98 -14.00 3.01 -0.68
C ALA A 98 -13.25 4.10 0.10
N LEU A 99 -12.30 4.79 -0.54
CA LEU A 99 -11.55 5.91 0.06
C LEU A 99 -11.93 7.29 -0.48
N GLY A 100 -12.68 7.37 -1.59
CA GLY A 100 -13.05 8.62 -2.25
C GLY A 100 -11.89 9.35 -2.92
N LYS A 101 -11.20 10.25 -2.21
CA LYS A 101 -10.06 11.03 -2.72
C LYS A 101 -8.88 10.87 -1.78
N LEU A 102 -7.69 10.65 -2.35
CA LEU A 102 -6.45 10.57 -1.59
C LEU A 102 -5.44 11.61 -2.13
N THR A 103 -4.92 12.45 -1.23
CA THR A 103 -3.80 13.35 -1.51
C THR A 103 -2.69 13.02 -0.54
N VAL A 104 -1.53 12.61 -1.05
CA VAL A 104 -0.30 12.38 -0.29
C VAL A 104 0.59 13.59 -0.47
N GLU A 105 1.04 14.19 0.62
CA GLU A 105 1.93 15.34 0.66
C GLU A 105 3.33 14.94 1.17
N ARG A 106 3.39 13.94 2.07
CA ARG A 106 4.63 13.50 2.72
C ARG A 106 4.72 11.98 2.86
N ALA A 107 5.95 11.48 2.77
CA ALA A 107 6.33 10.12 3.14
C ALA A 107 7.52 10.21 4.10
N ASP A 108 7.46 9.49 5.22
CA ASP A 108 8.60 9.34 6.14
C ASP A 108 9.16 10.67 6.66
N GLY A 109 8.28 11.67 6.82
CA GLY A 109 8.63 13.03 7.27
C GLY A 109 9.08 13.99 6.16
N ALA A 110 9.45 13.48 4.99
CA ALA A 110 9.90 14.25 3.83
C ALA A 110 8.78 14.51 2.82
N SER A 111 9.00 15.44 1.89
CA SER A 111 8.10 15.71 0.76
C SER A 111 7.89 14.45 -0.08
N ILE A 112 6.64 14.15 -0.46
CA ILE A 112 6.37 12.98 -1.32
C ILE A 112 7.03 13.13 -2.70
N ILE A 113 7.20 14.35 -3.18
CA ILE A 113 7.75 14.64 -4.53
C ILE A 113 9.21 14.17 -4.62
N GLU A 114 9.94 14.21 -3.52
CA GLU A 114 11.35 13.81 -3.43
C GLU A 114 11.50 12.36 -2.93
N SER A 115 10.38 11.68 -2.64
CA SER A 115 10.38 10.33 -2.09
C SER A 115 10.53 9.28 -3.18
N PRO A 116 11.24 8.17 -2.91
CA PRO A 116 11.21 6.98 -3.78
C PRO A 116 9.80 6.44 -4.04
N LEU A 117 8.83 6.73 -3.16
CA LEU A 117 7.44 6.33 -3.32
C LEU A 117 6.71 7.09 -4.44
N ALA A 118 7.22 8.24 -4.87
CA ALA A 118 6.59 9.08 -5.90
C ALA A 118 6.35 8.29 -7.19
N ALA A 119 7.37 7.58 -7.67
CA ALA A 119 7.29 6.81 -8.91
C ALA A 119 6.22 5.72 -8.84
N ALA A 120 6.09 5.04 -7.71
CA ALA A 120 5.08 4.00 -7.52
C ALA A 120 3.64 4.58 -7.50
N LEU A 121 3.47 5.73 -6.84
CA LEU A 121 2.20 6.47 -6.82
C LEU A 121 1.80 6.96 -8.21
N GLU A 122 2.74 7.53 -8.96
CA GLU A 122 2.49 7.96 -10.34
C GLU A 122 2.13 6.78 -11.26
N ALA A 123 2.87 5.66 -11.16
CA ALA A 123 2.56 4.44 -11.89
C ALA A 123 1.15 3.89 -11.58
N ALA A 124 0.67 4.06 -10.34
CA ALA A 124 -0.67 3.67 -9.93
C ALA A 124 -1.77 4.70 -10.33
N GLY A 125 -1.40 5.80 -10.98
CA GLY A 125 -2.31 6.82 -11.52
C GLY A 125 -2.49 8.05 -10.64
N PHE A 126 -1.68 8.25 -9.60
CA PHE A 126 -1.69 9.52 -8.88
C PHE A 126 -1.07 10.63 -9.74
N HIS A 127 -1.66 11.81 -9.70
CA HIS A 127 -1.19 12.96 -10.47
C HIS A 127 -0.53 14.02 -9.57
N PRO A 128 0.54 14.69 -10.05
CA PRO A 128 1.14 15.81 -9.36
C PRO A 128 0.17 16.96 -9.11
N THR A 129 0.38 17.61 -7.97
CA THR A 129 -0.26 18.84 -7.53
C THR A 129 0.79 19.71 -6.83
N PRO A 130 0.55 21.02 -6.63
CA PRO A 130 1.51 21.87 -5.91
C PRO A 130 1.84 21.42 -4.47
N ARG A 131 1.02 20.55 -3.88
CA ARG A 131 1.21 20.05 -2.50
C ARG A 131 1.61 18.58 -2.40
N GLY A 132 1.73 17.86 -3.52
CA GLY A 132 2.06 16.43 -3.54
C GLY A 132 1.30 15.66 -4.64
N LEU A 133 1.02 14.39 -4.41
CA LEU A 133 0.40 13.47 -5.37
C LEU A 133 -1.06 13.19 -5.01
N ARG A 134 -1.95 13.14 -6.00
CA ARG A 134 -3.40 12.96 -5.75
C ARG A 134 -4.05 11.97 -6.71
N LEU A 135 -4.95 11.17 -6.16
CA LEU A 135 -5.90 10.33 -6.89
C LEU A 135 -7.33 10.59 -6.40
N ARG A 136 -8.31 10.42 -7.29
CA ARG A 136 -9.75 10.46 -6.98
C ARG A 136 -10.48 9.38 -7.79
N ALA A 137 -11.58 8.86 -7.24
CA ALA A 137 -12.56 8.07 -7.98
C ALA A 137 -13.17 8.85 -9.15
#